data_AF-A0A1H4I0P1-F1
#
_entry.id   AF-A0A1H4I0P1-F1
#
_cell.length_a   1.000
_cell.length_b   1.000
_cell.length_c   1.000
_cell.angle_alpha   90.00
_cell.angle_beta   90.00
_cell.angle_gamma   90.00
#
_symmetry.space_group_name_H-M   'P 1'
#
loop_
_entity.id
_entity.type
_entity.pdbx_description
1 polymer ?
#
loop_
_entity_poly.entity_id
_entity_poly.type
_entity_poly.pdbx_seq_one_letter_code
_entity_poly.pdbx_strand_id
1 'polypeptide(L)'
;MSMGKKKVSFLMGSLLSLCLATSAFANVSSDAYSTGKVGDTSYTFTSEVWDRELNLTTKTVEAFSYVKAVGNAPAGYMGANARLYNSAGTMKASSGMTYNDSKISGFGVYSSRTSVEGSYFAQTAAEFYHGNGYTKFVGYKSPNLVLSQKKLASILRSEEFADSSTSVYLEELKNKTVYSVNSNNETYGSGVSAQTIGQDPDLIEAIGTNGLKGYVKSNELEPEINTVEEALAQNQVNGSVRTISLYDVDGINIIGQFDVVTKYEVIE
;
A
#
# COMPACT_ATOMS: atom_id res chain seq x y z
N MET A 1 -56.64 -46.59 -34.01
CA MET A 1 -55.28 -46.04 -34.15
C MET A 1 -55.32 -44.84 -35.09
N SER A 2 -55.18 -43.63 -34.55
CA SER A 2 -54.44 -42.49 -35.14
C SER A 2 -54.94 -41.22 -34.46
N MET A 3 -54.09 -40.71 -33.57
CA MET A 3 -54.34 -39.59 -32.67
C MET A 3 -53.87 -38.31 -33.39
N GLY A 4 -54.81 -37.41 -33.70
CA GLY A 4 -54.52 -36.11 -34.31
C GLY A 4 -53.84 -35.19 -33.31
N LYS A 5 -52.57 -34.84 -33.56
CA LYS A 5 -51.72 -34.03 -32.69
C LYS A 5 -52.20 -32.56 -32.65
N LYS A 6 -52.50 -32.05 -31.45
CA LYS A 6 -52.69 -30.62 -31.19
C LYS A 6 -51.36 -29.89 -31.31
N LYS A 7 -51.32 -28.82 -32.10
CA LYS A 7 -50.17 -27.90 -32.16
C LYS A 7 -50.21 -26.98 -30.94
N VAL A 8 -49.26 -27.15 -30.03
CA VAL A 8 -49.00 -26.21 -28.93
C VAL A 8 -47.91 -25.26 -29.41
N SER A 9 -48.25 -23.99 -29.54
CA SER A 9 -47.30 -22.90 -29.82
C SER A 9 -46.59 -22.55 -28.51
N PHE A 10 -45.27 -22.75 -28.45
CA PHE A 10 -44.45 -22.37 -27.31
C PHE A 10 -43.80 -21.01 -27.63
N LEU A 11 -44.24 -19.96 -26.94
CA LEU A 11 -43.61 -18.64 -26.99
C LEU A 11 -42.22 -18.73 -26.36
N MET A 12 -41.18 -18.49 -27.16
CA MET A 12 -39.80 -18.38 -26.74
C MET A 12 -39.61 -17.03 -26.02
N GLY A 13 -39.71 -17.02 -24.69
CA GLY A 13 -39.34 -15.88 -23.87
C GLY A 13 -37.82 -15.71 -23.88
N SER A 14 -37.33 -14.73 -24.63
CA SER A 14 -35.92 -14.31 -24.58
C SER A 14 -35.65 -13.72 -23.19
N LEU A 15 -34.96 -14.48 -22.34
CA LEU A 15 -34.47 -14.02 -21.05
C LEU A 15 -33.31 -13.05 -21.32
N LEU A 16 -33.59 -11.75 -21.28
CA LEU A 16 -32.59 -10.69 -21.33
C LEU A 16 -31.75 -10.79 -20.04
N SER A 17 -30.68 -11.57 -20.10
CA SER A 17 -29.69 -11.67 -19.02
C SER A 17 -29.01 -10.31 -18.88
N LEU A 18 -29.41 -9.54 -17.87
CA LEU A 18 -28.61 -8.41 -17.38
C LEU A 18 -27.30 -9.00 -16.84
N CYS A 19 -26.27 -9.05 -17.68
CA CYS A 19 -24.90 -9.14 -17.21
C CYS A 19 -24.64 -7.88 -16.38
N LEU A 20 -24.79 -7.98 -15.06
CA LEU A 20 -24.17 -7.04 -14.15
C LEU A 20 -22.67 -7.08 -14.43
N ALA A 21 -22.15 -6.05 -15.10
CA ALA A 21 -20.73 -5.89 -15.32
C ALA A 21 -20.07 -5.75 -13.95
N THR A 22 -19.58 -6.84 -13.39
CA THR A 22 -18.64 -6.79 -12.28
C THR A 22 -17.41 -6.08 -12.78
N SER A 23 -17.08 -4.91 -12.23
CA SER A 23 -15.80 -4.27 -12.49
C SER A 23 -14.69 -5.25 -12.12
N ALA A 24 -13.90 -5.67 -13.10
CA ALA A 24 -12.71 -6.48 -12.85
C ALA A 24 -11.63 -5.55 -12.28
N PHE A 25 -11.27 -5.75 -11.01
CA PHE A 25 -10.10 -5.11 -10.40
C PHE A 25 -8.88 -6.02 -10.60
N ALA A 26 -7.76 -5.44 -10.97
CA ALA A 26 -6.45 -6.08 -10.99
C ALA A 26 -5.72 -5.68 -9.70
N ASN A 27 -5.58 -6.63 -8.80
CA ASN A 27 -4.76 -6.49 -7.60
C ASN A 27 -3.49 -7.33 -7.77
N VAL A 28 -2.35 -6.80 -7.34
CA VAL A 28 -1.11 -7.58 -7.18
C VAL A 28 -0.74 -7.61 -5.71
N SER A 29 -0.32 -8.77 -5.22
CA SER A 29 0.02 -8.99 -3.82
C SER A 29 1.39 -9.66 -3.73
N SER A 30 2.17 -9.31 -2.71
CA SER A 30 3.38 -10.05 -2.34
C SER A 30 3.02 -11.41 -1.76
N ASP A 31 4.02 -12.30 -1.63
CA ASP A 31 3.89 -13.40 -0.68
C ASP A 31 3.68 -12.85 0.74
N ALA A 32 3.01 -13.63 1.59
CA ALA A 32 2.82 -13.26 2.99
C ALA A 32 4.16 -13.29 3.75
N TYR A 33 4.51 -12.17 4.38
CA TYR A 33 5.60 -12.12 5.33
C TYR A 33 5.15 -12.70 6.66
N SER A 34 5.93 -13.60 7.26
CA SER A 34 5.66 -14.21 8.57
C SER A 34 6.64 -13.68 9.60
N THR A 35 6.15 -13.15 10.72
CA THR A 35 6.99 -12.48 11.74
C THR A 35 7.68 -13.42 12.71
N GLY A 36 7.39 -14.72 12.66
CA GLY A 36 7.68 -15.61 13.79
C GLY A 36 6.73 -15.31 14.96
N LYS A 37 7.19 -15.44 16.21
CA LYS A 37 6.40 -15.06 17.39
C LYS A 37 6.78 -13.65 17.84
N VAL A 38 5.78 -12.80 18.04
CA VAL A 38 5.90 -11.51 18.72
C VAL A 38 5.04 -11.60 19.98
N GLY A 39 5.68 -11.67 21.14
CA GLY A 39 5.05 -12.19 22.35
C GLY A 39 4.60 -13.65 22.15
N ASP A 40 3.33 -13.93 22.42
CA ASP A 40 2.74 -15.27 22.26
C ASP A 40 2.06 -15.50 20.90
N THR A 41 1.96 -14.47 20.06
CA THR A 41 1.20 -14.50 18.81
C THR A 41 2.13 -14.44 17.60
N SER A 42 1.78 -15.18 16.55
CA SER A 42 2.40 -15.03 15.24
C SER A 42 1.54 -14.19 14.32
N TYR A 43 2.18 -13.41 13.46
CA TYR A 43 1.51 -12.52 12.53
C TYR A 43 1.98 -12.78 11.10
N THR A 44 1.08 -12.54 10.17
CA THR A 44 1.37 -12.52 8.75
C THR A 44 0.86 -11.24 8.11
N PHE A 45 1.56 -10.74 7.11
CA PHE A 45 1.07 -9.58 6.37
C PHE A 45 1.55 -9.54 4.92
N THR A 46 0.80 -8.82 4.08
CA THR A 46 1.09 -8.65 2.65
C THR A 46 1.28 -7.17 2.29
N SER A 47 1.95 -6.96 1.16
CA SER A 47 2.01 -5.66 0.47
C SER A 47 1.27 -5.79 -0.84
N GLU A 48 0.28 -4.94 -1.08
CA GLU A 48 -0.57 -5.05 -2.27
C GLU A 48 -0.74 -3.72 -2.99
N VAL A 49 -0.85 -3.75 -4.32
CA VAL A 49 -1.30 -2.61 -5.12
C VAL A 49 -2.64 -2.95 -5.72
N TRP A 50 -3.63 -2.11 -5.45
CA TRP A 50 -4.99 -2.29 -5.93
C TRP A 50 -5.30 -1.21 -6.95
N ASP A 51 -5.73 -1.61 -8.16
CA ASP A 51 -6.27 -0.68 -9.14
C ASP A 51 -7.75 -0.39 -8.84
N ARG A 52 -8.18 0.82 -9.15
CA ARG A 52 -9.55 1.29 -8.94
C ARG A 52 -10.01 2.05 -10.16
N GLU A 53 -11.10 1.61 -10.76
CA GLU A 53 -11.79 2.39 -11.79
C GLU A 53 -12.69 3.42 -11.10
N LEU A 54 -12.33 4.71 -11.18
CA LEU A 54 -13.16 5.79 -10.63
C LEU A 54 -14.32 6.13 -11.58
N ASN A 55 -14.06 6.05 -12.88
CA ASN A 55 -15.02 6.27 -13.95
C ASN A 55 -14.50 5.63 -15.24
N LEU A 56 -15.21 5.82 -16.36
CA LEU A 56 -14.90 5.21 -17.65
C LEU A 56 -13.50 5.55 -18.20
N THR A 57 -12.89 6.66 -17.77
CA THR A 57 -11.59 7.14 -18.28
C THR A 57 -10.49 7.15 -17.25
N THR A 58 -10.83 7.21 -15.96
CA THR A 58 -9.89 7.43 -14.86
C THR A 58 -9.70 6.16 -14.04
N LYS A 59 -8.48 5.64 -14.09
CA LYS A 59 -7.97 4.63 -13.15
C LYS A 59 -7.09 5.28 -12.10
N THR A 60 -7.10 4.69 -10.91
CA THR A 60 -6.16 5.02 -9.83
C THR A 60 -5.55 3.77 -9.27
N VAL A 61 -4.43 3.91 -8.57
CA VAL A 61 -3.86 2.87 -7.73
C VAL A 61 -3.68 3.37 -6.31
N GLU A 62 -3.80 2.47 -5.34
CA GLU A 62 -3.47 2.67 -3.93
C GLU A 62 -2.67 1.46 -3.43
N ALA A 63 -1.79 1.68 -2.45
CA ALA A 63 -1.22 0.57 -1.69
C ALA A 63 -2.24 0.09 -0.67
N PHE A 64 -2.25 -1.22 -0.44
CA PHE A 64 -3.02 -1.88 0.59
C PHE A 64 -2.12 -2.80 1.41
N SER A 65 -2.19 -2.66 2.72
CA SER A 65 -1.49 -3.50 3.68
C SER A 65 -2.52 -4.34 4.42
N TYR A 66 -2.43 -5.66 4.28
CA TYR A 66 -3.25 -6.58 5.06
C TYR A 66 -2.41 -7.22 6.15
N VAL A 67 -2.78 -7.02 7.41
CA VAL A 67 -2.14 -7.67 8.56
C VAL A 67 -3.10 -8.64 9.22
N LYS A 68 -2.57 -9.78 9.67
CA LYS A 68 -3.34 -10.87 10.26
C LYS A 68 -2.59 -11.51 11.42
N ALA A 69 -3.30 -11.80 12.50
CA ALA A 69 -2.84 -12.60 13.63
C ALA A 69 -3.25 -14.07 13.48
N VAL A 70 -2.48 -14.97 14.10
CA VAL A 70 -2.97 -16.32 14.40
C VAL A 70 -3.99 -16.22 15.53
N GLY A 71 -5.27 -16.37 15.21
CA GLY A 71 -6.38 -16.15 16.15
C GLY A 71 -6.82 -14.68 16.14
N ASN A 72 -7.07 -14.12 17.32
CA ASN A 72 -7.44 -12.71 17.47
C ASN A 72 -6.41 -11.97 18.33
N ALA A 73 -5.91 -10.84 17.85
CA ALA A 73 -5.06 -9.95 18.63
C ALA A 73 -5.92 -8.89 19.35
N PRO A 74 -5.57 -8.49 20.59
CA PRO A 74 -6.23 -7.38 21.28
C PRO A 74 -6.12 -6.04 20.53
N ALA A 75 -6.96 -5.07 20.89
CA ALA A 75 -6.86 -3.71 20.36
C ALA A 75 -5.45 -3.13 20.57
N GLY A 76 -4.93 -2.46 19.54
CA GLY A 76 -3.61 -1.84 19.50
C GLY A 76 -2.44 -2.80 19.24
N TYR A 77 -2.67 -4.11 19.11
CA TYR A 77 -1.56 -5.09 18.98
C TYR A 77 -1.02 -5.22 17.55
N MET A 78 -1.77 -4.78 16.55
CA MET A 78 -1.40 -4.86 15.14
C MET A 78 -1.46 -3.46 14.53
N GLY A 79 -0.32 -2.98 14.05
CA GLY A 79 -0.16 -1.75 13.30
C GLY A 79 0.23 -2.04 11.86
N ALA A 80 -0.28 -1.26 10.92
CA ALA A 80 0.09 -1.33 9.52
C ALA A 80 0.24 0.05 8.88
N ASN A 81 1.22 0.15 7.99
CA ASN A 81 1.52 1.30 7.16
C ASN A 81 1.64 0.89 5.69
N ALA A 82 0.69 1.35 4.87
CA ALA A 82 0.61 1.06 3.46
C ALA A 82 1.38 2.11 2.65
N ARG A 83 2.53 1.70 2.08
CA ARG A 83 3.39 2.58 1.29
C ARG A 83 3.38 2.16 -0.18
N LEU A 84 3.04 3.10 -1.04
CA LEU A 84 3.08 2.96 -2.49
C LEU A 84 4.36 3.60 -3.03
N TYR A 85 5.14 2.85 -3.80
CA TYR A 85 6.37 3.31 -4.44
C TYR A 85 6.21 3.30 -5.96
N ASN A 86 6.87 4.24 -6.63
CA ASN A 86 7.08 4.14 -8.07
C ASN A 86 8.15 3.09 -8.38
N SER A 87 8.35 2.76 -9.66
CA SER A 87 9.36 1.80 -10.10
C SER A 87 10.80 2.18 -9.73
N ALA A 88 11.11 3.44 -9.42
CA ALA A 88 12.42 3.85 -8.94
C ALA A 88 12.61 3.67 -7.43
N GLY A 89 11.60 3.19 -6.69
CA GLY A 89 11.66 3.04 -5.25
C GLY A 89 11.46 4.35 -4.47
N THR A 90 10.97 5.40 -5.11
CA THR A 90 10.58 6.65 -4.44
C THR A 90 9.12 6.54 -3.98
N MET A 91 8.84 6.90 -2.72
CA MET A 91 7.49 6.78 -2.15
C MET A 91 6.54 7.81 -2.77
N LYS A 92 5.43 7.33 -3.34
CA LYS A 92 4.41 8.17 -3.99
C LYS A 92 3.24 8.49 -3.07
N ALA A 93 2.86 7.56 -2.21
CA ALA A 93 1.73 7.69 -1.30
C ALA A 93 1.98 6.82 -0.06
N SER A 94 1.43 7.23 1.07
CA SER A 94 1.49 6.47 2.32
C SER A 94 0.21 6.61 3.12
N SER A 95 -0.13 5.57 3.87
CA SER A 95 -0.95 5.73 5.06
C SER A 95 -0.12 6.25 6.23
N GLY A 96 -0.76 6.62 7.32
CA GLY A 96 -0.13 6.65 8.64
C GLY A 96 -0.06 5.24 9.23
N MET A 97 0.84 5.03 10.19
CA MET A 97 0.80 3.80 10.99
C MET A 97 -0.52 3.77 11.76
N THR A 98 -1.37 2.81 11.41
CA THR A 98 -2.74 2.67 11.94
C THR A 98 -2.85 1.35 12.66
N TYR A 99 -3.47 1.35 13.84
CA TYR A 99 -3.60 0.18 14.70
C TYR A 99 -5.04 -0.34 14.75
N ASN A 100 -5.20 -1.65 14.97
CA ASN A 100 -6.52 -2.22 15.18
C ASN A 100 -7.19 -1.64 16.45
N ASP A 101 -8.40 -1.11 16.32
CA ASP A 101 -9.14 -0.45 17.42
C ASP A 101 -9.90 -1.44 18.33
N SER A 102 -9.95 -2.71 17.94
CA SER A 102 -10.75 -3.75 18.57
C SER A 102 -10.05 -5.11 18.46
N LYS A 103 -10.54 -6.09 19.22
CA LYS A 103 -9.99 -7.46 19.19
C LYS A 103 -10.36 -8.13 17.87
N ILE A 104 -9.39 -8.42 17.01
CA ILE A 104 -9.63 -8.86 15.63
C ILE A 104 -8.55 -9.81 15.11
N SER A 105 -8.90 -10.62 14.10
CA SER A 105 -8.02 -11.55 13.40
C SER A 105 -7.16 -10.86 12.34
N GLY A 106 -7.67 -9.83 11.66
CA GLY A 106 -6.92 -9.04 10.70
C GLY A 106 -7.62 -7.75 10.30
N PHE A 107 -6.87 -6.84 9.67
CA PHE A 107 -7.43 -5.61 9.13
C PHE A 107 -6.54 -5.09 8.00
N GLY A 108 -7.12 -4.23 7.17
CA GLY A 108 -6.49 -3.65 6.00
C GLY A 108 -6.29 -2.15 6.15
N VAL A 109 -5.15 -1.63 5.71
CA VAL A 109 -4.85 -0.19 5.67
C VAL A 109 -4.53 0.24 4.24
N TYR A 110 -5.01 1.42 3.86
CA TYR A 110 -4.91 1.96 2.52
C TYR A 110 -4.05 3.23 2.51
N SER A 111 -3.19 3.37 1.50
CA SER A 111 -2.57 4.65 1.18
C SER A 111 -3.57 5.59 0.50
N SER A 112 -3.16 6.84 0.25
CA SER A 112 -3.88 7.69 -0.71
C SER A 112 -3.79 7.10 -2.11
N ARG A 113 -4.78 7.45 -2.94
CA ARG A 113 -4.83 7.06 -4.35
C ARG A 113 -3.99 8.01 -5.20
N THR A 114 -3.39 7.49 -6.26
CA THR A 114 -2.82 8.30 -7.34
C THR A 114 -3.40 7.92 -8.69
N SER A 115 -3.63 8.92 -9.55
CA SER A 115 -4.01 8.77 -10.96
C SER A 115 -2.82 8.98 -11.92
N VAL A 116 -1.63 9.28 -11.38
CA VAL A 116 -0.44 9.53 -12.20
C VAL A 116 -0.02 8.22 -12.86
N GLU A 117 0.07 8.20 -14.18
CA GLU A 117 0.51 7.03 -14.93
C GLU A 117 1.92 6.59 -14.51
N GLY A 118 2.16 5.29 -14.54
CA GLY A 118 3.45 4.71 -14.19
C GLY A 118 3.34 3.30 -13.62
N SER A 119 4.49 2.74 -13.27
CA SER A 119 4.59 1.43 -12.64
C SER A 119 4.79 1.58 -11.13
N TYR A 120 3.96 0.88 -10.36
CA TYR A 120 3.88 1.01 -8.91
C TYR A 120 4.00 -0.34 -8.22
N PHE A 121 4.55 -0.33 -7.01
CA PHE A 121 4.52 -1.47 -6.10
C PHE A 121 4.24 -0.99 -4.68
N ALA A 122 3.83 -1.91 -3.81
CA ALA A 122 3.65 -1.63 -2.40
C ALA A 122 4.73 -2.31 -1.56
N GLN A 123 5.04 -1.72 -0.41
CA GLN A 123 5.80 -2.37 0.64
C GLN A 123 5.28 -1.94 2.01
N THR A 124 4.72 -2.89 2.75
CA THR A 124 4.12 -2.67 4.06
C THR A 124 5.21 -2.56 5.14
N ALA A 125 5.11 -1.53 5.99
CA ALA A 125 5.71 -1.56 7.32
C ALA A 125 4.62 -1.95 8.33
N ALA A 126 4.91 -2.90 9.21
CA ALA A 126 3.97 -3.42 10.19
C ALA A 126 4.59 -3.43 11.59
N GLU A 127 3.80 -3.14 12.60
CA GLU A 127 4.23 -3.09 14.00
C GLU A 127 3.36 -4.00 14.86
N PHE A 128 3.99 -4.80 15.72
CA PHE A 128 3.28 -5.76 16.56
C PHE A 128 3.69 -5.60 18.02
N TYR A 129 2.71 -5.50 18.91
CA TYR A 129 2.94 -5.30 20.34
C TYR A 129 3.46 -6.58 21.00
N HIS A 130 4.54 -6.48 21.77
CA HIS A 130 5.16 -7.62 22.45
C HIS A 130 5.08 -7.56 23.99
N GLY A 131 4.33 -6.59 24.54
CA GLY A 131 4.07 -6.49 25.99
C GLY A 131 4.64 -5.25 26.67
N ASN A 132 5.71 -4.67 26.11
CA ASN A 132 6.38 -3.45 26.61
C ASN A 132 6.89 -2.55 25.48
N GLY A 133 6.31 -2.68 24.28
CA GLY A 133 6.73 -1.97 23.09
C GLY A 133 6.22 -2.66 21.82
N TYR A 134 6.62 -2.11 20.68
CA TYR A 134 6.32 -2.65 19.36
C TYR A 134 7.57 -3.19 18.68
N THR A 135 7.41 -4.29 17.94
CA THR A 135 8.43 -4.77 17.00
C THR A 135 7.99 -4.42 15.59
N LYS A 136 8.83 -3.66 14.89
CA LYS A 136 8.61 -3.26 13.50
C LYS A 136 9.18 -4.29 12.53
N PHE A 137 8.43 -4.55 11.47
CA PHE A 137 8.82 -5.40 10.35
C PHE A 137 8.54 -4.68 9.04
N VAL A 138 9.39 -4.91 8.04
CA VAL A 138 9.17 -4.45 6.67
C VAL A 138 8.98 -5.67 5.78
N GLY A 139 7.83 -5.71 5.12
CA GLY A 139 7.40 -6.86 4.32
C GLY A 139 8.09 -6.96 2.97
N TYR A 140 7.74 -8.02 2.25
CA TYR A 140 8.14 -8.16 0.86
C TYR A 140 7.46 -7.11 -0.02
N LYS A 141 8.21 -6.63 -1.01
CA LYS A 141 7.67 -5.81 -2.10
C LYS A 141 6.65 -6.61 -2.92
N SER A 142 5.53 -5.99 -3.29
CA SER A 142 4.58 -6.56 -4.26
C SER A 142 5.18 -6.62 -5.68
N PRO A 143 4.63 -7.46 -6.58
CA PRO A 143 4.83 -7.26 -8.01
C PRO A 143 4.48 -5.83 -8.43
N ASN A 144 5.06 -5.38 -9.54
CA ASN A 144 4.72 -4.08 -10.11
C ASN A 144 3.35 -4.15 -10.79
N LEU A 145 2.51 -3.14 -10.57
CA LEU A 145 1.29 -2.88 -11.32
C LEU A 145 1.48 -1.63 -12.17
N VAL A 146 1.15 -1.72 -13.45
CA VAL A 146 1.23 -0.61 -14.39
C VAL A 146 -0.12 0.11 -14.44
N LEU A 147 -0.13 1.37 -14.04
CA LEU A 147 -1.25 2.28 -14.20
C LEU A 147 -1.10 3.06 -15.52
N SER A 148 -1.99 2.78 -16.46
CA SER A 148 -2.21 3.58 -17.66
C SER A 148 -3.67 4.04 -17.72
N GLN A 149 -3.91 5.28 -18.15
CA GLN A 149 -5.26 5.80 -18.28
C GLN A 149 -5.94 5.25 -19.53
N LYS A 150 -7.25 5.02 -19.45
CA LYS A 150 -8.02 4.60 -20.62
C LYS A 150 -8.13 5.79 -21.58
N LYS A 151 -7.28 5.84 -22.60
CA LYS A 151 -7.47 6.78 -23.71
C LYS A 151 -8.74 6.37 -24.45
N LEU A 152 -9.70 7.29 -24.58
CA LEU A 152 -10.96 7.08 -25.34
C LEU A 152 -10.75 6.69 -26.83
N ALA A 153 -9.50 6.63 -27.31
CA ALA A 153 -9.11 6.26 -28.67
C ALA A 153 -8.32 4.93 -28.81
N SER A 154 -8.00 4.18 -27.74
CA SER A 154 -7.07 3.05 -27.83
C SER A 154 -7.73 1.66 -27.74
N ILE A 155 -8.34 1.24 -28.85
CA ILE A 155 -8.31 -0.17 -29.32
C ILE A 155 -6.92 -0.51 -29.91
N LEU A 156 -6.03 0.47 -30.04
CA LEU A 156 -4.67 0.28 -30.55
C LEU A 156 -3.67 0.17 -29.40
N ARG A 157 -3.15 -1.05 -29.24
CA ARG A 157 -2.09 -1.45 -28.32
C ARG A 157 -0.88 -0.52 -28.43
N SER A 158 -0.32 -0.18 -27.28
CA SER A 158 1.12 0.08 -27.17
C SER A 158 1.63 -0.82 -26.04
N GLU A 159 2.52 -1.74 -26.39
CA GLU A 159 3.29 -2.51 -25.40
C GLU A 159 4.25 -1.56 -24.69
N GLU A 160 4.20 -1.55 -23.36
CA GLU A 160 5.06 -0.72 -22.54
C GLU A 160 6.39 -1.45 -22.33
N PHE A 161 7.46 -0.86 -22.86
CA PHE A 161 8.82 -1.29 -22.61
C PHE A 161 9.18 -1.00 -21.14
N ALA A 162 9.35 -2.04 -20.33
CA ALA A 162 9.99 -1.90 -19.04
C ALA A 162 11.45 -1.45 -19.23
N ASP A 163 11.79 -0.25 -18.76
CA ASP A 163 13.15 0.28 -18.82
C ASP A 163 14.09 -0.53 -17.90
N SER A 164 15.07 -1.20 -18.52
CA SER A 164 16.09 -2.03 -17.87
C SER A 164 16.98 -1.28 -16.87
N SER A 165 17.06 0.05 -16.95
CA SER A 165 17.86 0.83 -15.99
C SER A 165 17.21 0.89 -14.60
N THR A 166 15.86 0.90 -14.58
CA THR A 166 15.06 1.00 -13.36
C THR A 166 15.07 -0.32 -12.58
N SER A 167 15.09 -1.46 -13.28
CA SER A 167 15.20 -2.77 -12.62
C SER A 167 16.54 -2.94 -11.90
N VAL A 168 17.65 -2.47 -12.49
CA VAL A 168 18.98 -2.53 -11.88
C VAL A 168 19.04 -1.72 -10.59
N TYR A 169 18.50 -0.49 -10.60
CA TYR A 169 18.47 0.36 -9.41
C TYR A 169 17.62 -0.24 -8.28
N LEU A 170 16.46 -0.84 -8.60
CA LEU A 170 15.66 -1.53 -7.59
C LEU A 170 16.39 -2.73 -6.97
N GLU A 171 17.13 -3.50 -7.77
CA GLU A 171 17.94 -4.61 -7.24
C GLU A 171 19.09 -4.11 -6.36
N GLU A 172 19.69 -2.96 -6.69
CA GLU A 172 20.67 -2.30 -5.82
C GLU A 172 20.05 -1.90 -4.47
N LEU A 173 18.85 -1.29 -4.47
CA LEU A 173 18.15 -0.92 -3.25
C LEU A 173 17.85 -2.11 -2.35
N LYS A 174 17.47 -3.26 -2.92
CA LYS A 174 17.19 -4.50 -2.16
C LYS A 174 18.45 -5.14 -1.58
N ASN A 175 19.59 -4.95 -2.23
CA ASN A 175 20.88 -5.49 -1.77
C ASN A 175 21.67 -4.49 -0.91
N LYS A 176 21.11 -3.29 -0.68
CA LYS A 176 21.75 -2.25 0.11
C LYS A 176 21.82 -2.65 1.58
N THR A 177 23.02 -2.52 2.17
CA THR A 177 23.28 -2.90 3.57
C THR A 177 23.50 -1.70 4.50
N VAL A 178 23.59 -0.48 3.97
CA VAL A 178 23.75 0.75 4.76
C VAL A 178 23.18 1.94 3.99
N TYR A 179 22.60 2.89 4.72
CA TYR A 179 22.14 4.16 4.14
C TYR A 179 23.29 5.16 3.97
N SER A 180 23.11 6.09 3.03
CA SER A 180 23.96 7.27 2.96
C SER A 180 23.62 8.20 4.12
N VAL A 181 24.56 9.06 4.52
CA VAL A 181 24.42 10.00 5.63
C VAL A 181 24.66 11.43 5.13
N ASN A 182 23.81 12.38 5.51
CA ASN A 182 23.93 13.78 5.12
C ASN A 182 24.88 14.56 6.06
N SER A 183 25.05 15.87 5.85
CA SER A 183 25.91 16.72 6.68
C SER A 183 25.45 16.89 8.13
N ASN A 184 24.19 16.54 8.43
CA ASN A 184 23.59 16.60 9.76
C ASN A 184 23.60 15.25 10.49
N ASN A 185 24.32 14.25 9.95
CA ASN A 185 24.37 12.87 10.44
C ASN A 185 23.04 12.12 10.38
N GLU A 186 22.10 12.56 9.52
CA GLU A 186 20.86 11.83 9.26
C GLU A 186 21.08 10.84 8.11
N THR A 187 20.61 9.61 8.30
CA THR A 187 20.54 8.62 7.23
C THR A 187 19.47 8.99 6.21
N TYR A 188 19.74 8.81 4.92
CA TYR A 188 18.78 9.10 3.86
C TYR A 188 18.77 8.04 2.77
N GLY A 189 17.60 7.86 2.16
CA GLY A 189 17.41 6.99 1.00
C GLY A 189 16.00 6.48 0.83
N SER A 190 15.84 5.50 -0.06
CA SER A 190 14.56 4.82 -0.24
C SER A 190 14.23 3.94 0.97
N GLY A 191 12.98 4.01 1.42
CA GLY A 191 12.44 3.08 2.42
C GLY A 191 12.44 1.62 1.95
N VAL A 192 12.63 1.35 0.66
CA VAL A 192 12.68 -0.01 0.12
C VAL A 192 13.82 -0.84 0.72
N SER A 193 14.95 -0.19 1.01
CA SER A 193 16.12 -0.85 1.60
C SER A 193 15.90 -1.27 3.06
N ALA A 194 14.81 -0.83 3.71
CA ALA A 194 14.55 -1.10 5.13
C ALA A 194 14.34 -2.59 5.41
N GLN A 195 13.88 -3.36 4.42
CA GLN A 195 13.77 -4.82 4.54
C GLN A 195 15.14 -5.50 4.77
N THR A 196 16.20 -5.00 4.12
CA THR A 196 17.55 -5.57 4.19
C THR A 196 18.39 -4.93 5.30
N ILE A 197 18.23 -3.63 5.52
CA ILE A 197 18.95 -2.87 6.55
C ILE A 197 18.33 -3.11 7.94
N GLY A 198 17.04 -3.44 8.01
CA GLY A 198 16.31 -3.71 9.25
C GLY A 198 15.59 -2.50 9.84
N GLN A 199 15.79 -1.31 9.29
CA GLN A 199 15.12 -0.08 9.71
C GLN A 199 15.00 0.90 8.53
N ASP A 200 14.05 1.83 8.62
CA ASP A 200 13.97 2.96 7.69
C ASP A 200 15.13 3.95 7.91
N PRO A 201 15.50 4.76 6.90
CA PRO A 201 16.38 5.90 7.11
C PRO A 201 15.66 7.01 7.88
N ASP A 202 16.41 7.95 8.46
CA ASP A 202 15.86 9.16 9.09
C ASP A 202 15.08 10.02 8.08
N LEU A 203 15.57 10.06 6.82
CA LEU A 203 14.98 10.76 5.69
C LEU A 203 14.57 9.76 4.59
N ILE A 204 13.27 9.54 4.43
CA ILE A 204 12.69 8.59 3.48
C ILE A 204 12.35 9.31 2.17
N GLU A 205 12.91 8.83 1.06
CA GLU A 205 12.71 9.41 -0.27
C GLU A 205 11.23 9.34 -0.71
N ALA A 206 10.66 10.49 -1.09
CA ALA A 206 9.25 10.65 -1.43
C ALA A 206 8.99 11.67 -2.56
N ILE A 207 7.80 11.61 -3.15
CA ILE A 207 7.27 12.62 -4.09
C ILE A 207 6.18 13.42 -3.38
N GLY A 208 6.39 14.73 -3.23
CA GLY A 208 5.42 15.62 -2.60
C GLY A 208 4.16 15.88 -3.41
N THR A 209 3.20 16.57 -2.79
CA THR A 209 1.95 17.01 -3.41
C THR A 209 2.16 17.96 -4.59
N ASN A 210 3.29 18.67 -4.61
CA ASN A 210 3.73 19.54 -5.71
C ASN A 210 4.49 18.78 -6.83
N GLY A 211 4.64 17.45 -6.72
CA GLY A 211 5.35 16.63 -7.70
C GLY A 211 6.88 16.66 -7.59
N LEU A 212 7.44 17.43 -6.65
CA LEU A 212 8.89 17.44 -6.40
C LEU A 212 9.31 16.17 -5.67
N LYS A 213 10.49 15.68 -6.01
CA LYS A 213 11.18 14.62 -5.28
C LYS A 213 11.95 15.23 -4.11
N GLY A 214 11.81 14.62 -2.94
CA GLY A 214 12.45 15.05 -1.70
C GLY A 214 12.44 13.93 -0.67
N TYR A 215 12.42 14.30 0.61
CA TYR A 215 12.45 13.37 1.72
C TYR A 215 11.40 13.72 2.77
N VAL A 216 10.73 12.72 3.33
CA VAL A 216 9.93 12.87 4.55
C VAL A 216 10.73 12.34 5.73
N LYS A 217 10.58 12.95 6.91
CA LYS A 217 11.20 12.41 8.12
C LYS A 217 10.47 11.15 8.57
N SER A 218 11.22 10.10 8.92
CA SER A 218 10.65 8.83 9.36
C SER A 218 9.77 8.99 10.60
N ASN A 219 10.21 9.81 11.56
CA ASN A 219 9.44 10.11 12.79
C ASN A 219 8.19 10.98 12.56
N GLU A 220 8.14 11.78 11.48
CA GLU A 220 6.93 12.49 11.09
C GLU A 220 5.94 11.57 10.36
N LEU A 221 6.45 10.57 9.63
CA LEU A 221 5.64 9.57 8.95
C LEU A 221 5.08 8.51 9.93
N GLU A 222 5.90 8.08 10.88
CA GLU A 222 5.62 7.04 11.86
C GLU A 222 6.22 7.49 13.20
N PRO A 223 5.45 8.25 14.00
CA PRO A 223 5.88 8.63 15.34
C PRO A 223 6.17 7.39 16.18
N GLU A 224 7.25 7.45 16.96
CA GLU A 224 7.62 6.38 17.86
C GLU A 224 6.59 6.26 19.00
N ILE A 225 6.10 5.06 19.22
CA ILE A 225 5.17 4.74 20.30
C ILE A 225 5.65 3.48 21.03
N ASN A 226 5.34 3.39 22.33
CA ASN A 226 5.79 2.27 23.16
C ASN A 226 4.64 1.58 23.88
N THR A 227 3.45 2.18 23.87
CA THR A 227 2.29 1.66 24.60
C THR A 227 1.07 1.50 23.69
N VAL A 228 0.19 0.57 24.07
CA VAL A 228 -1.12 0.38 23.42
C VAL A 228 -1.97 1.65 23.51
N GLU A 229 -1.85 2.41 24.60
CA GLU A 229 -2.59 3.66 24.77
C GLU A 229 -2.15 4.71 23.74
N GLU A 230 -0.84 4.89 23.54
CA GLU A 230 -0.30 5.78 22.51
C GLU A 230 -0.70 5.32 21.10
N ALA A 231 -0.66 4.02 20.83
CA ALA A 231 -1.07 3.43 19.56
C ALA A 231 -2.52 3.78 19.20
N LEU A 232 -3.42 3.61 20.17
CA LEU A 232 -4.84 3.92 20.00
C LEU A 232 -5.10 5.43 19.97
N ALA A 233 -4.32 6.23 20.69
CA ALA A 233 -4.43 7.69 20.67
C ALA A 233 -3.94 8.31 19.35
N GLN A 234 -2.97 7.67 18.68
CA GLN A 234 -2.47 8.12 17.39
C GLN A 234 -3.45 7.85 16.24
N ASN A 235 -4.29 6.82 16.35
CA ASN A 235 -5.29 6.50 15.34
C ASN A 235 -6.15 7.73 15.04
N GLN A 236 -6.01 8.25 13.83
CA GLN A 236 -6.86 9.35 13.37
C GLN A 236 -8.23 8.81 12.97
N VAL A 237 -9.18 9.72 12.81
CA VAL A 237 -10.49 9.37 12.25
C VAL A 237 -10.29 8.72 10.88
N ASN A 238 -10.98 7.60 10.64
CA ASN A 238 -10.92 6.92 9.35
C ASN A 238 -11.38 7.86 8.22
N GLY A 239 -10.54 8.02 7.20
CA GLY A 239 -10.67 9.00 6.12
C GLY A 239 -9.91 10.31 6.32
N SER A 240 -9.30 10.55 7.48
CA SER A 240 -8.52 11.77 7.73
C SER A 240 -7.22 11.81 6.92
N VAL A 241 -6.82 13.04 6.57
CA VAL A 241 -5.54 13.35 5.95
C VAL A 241 -4.77 14.27 6.87
N ARG A 242 -3.51 13.91 7.16
CA ARG A 242 -2.54 14.77 7.81
C ARG A 242 -1.43 15.11 6.82
N THR A 243 -0.88 16.31 6.90
CA THR A 243 0.18 16.76 6.01
C THR A 243 1.48 16.90 6.79
N ILE A 244 2.57 16.37 6.24
CA ILE A 244 3.93 16.50 6.77
C ILE A 244 4.83 17.24 5.78
N SER A 245 5.99 17.68 6.25
CA SER A 245 6.93 18.41 5.42
C SER A 245 7.67 17.49 4.46
N LEU A 246 7.92 17.99 3.25
CA LEU A 246 8.88 17.40 2.32
C LEU A 246 10.15 18.25 2.37
N TYR A 247 11.27 17.61 2.70
CA TYR A 247 12.58 18.21 2.86
C TYR A 247 13.47 17.94 1.66
N ASP A 248 14.50 18.78 1.48
CA ASP A 248 15.69 18.42 0.73
C ASP A 248 16.52 17.36 1.49
N VAL A 249 17.57 16.82 0.87
CA VAL A 249 18.44 15.78 1.43
C VAL A 249 19.17 16.22 2.71
N ASP A 250 19.26 17.52 2.97
CA ASP A 250 19.81 18.06 4.21
C ASP A 250 18.88 17.89 5.43
N GLY A 251 17.61 17.49 5.25
CA GLY A 251 16.65 17.28 6.36
C GLY A 251 16.19 18.56 7.06
N ILE A 252 16.58 19.74 6.56
CA ILE A 252 16.28 21.06 7.14
C ILE A 252 15.43 21.89 6.19
N ASN A 253 15.82 21.98 4.92
CA ASN A 253 15.16 22.84 3.94
C ASN A 253 13.83 22.22 3.48
N ILE A 254 12.72 22.87 3.82
CA ILE A 254 11.38 22.44 3.38
C ILE A 254 11.15 22.88 1.94
N ILE A 255 10.93 21.90 1.05
CA ILE A 255 10.70 22.09 -0.40
C ILE A 255 9.27 21.75 -0.82
N GLY A 256 8.45 21.23 0.09
CA GLY A 256 7.07 20.88 -0.19
C GLY A 256 6.36 20.23 0.97
N GLN A 257 5.32 19.47 0.63
CA GLN A 257 4.46 18.77 1.58
C GLN A 257 4.16 17.36 1.07
N PHE A 258 3.83 16.47 1.99
CA PHE A 258 3.44 15.10 1.70
C PHE A 258 2.20 14.73 2.51
N ASP A 259 1.19 14.17 1.85
CA ASP A 259 -0.06 13.79 2.49
C ASP A 259 0.00 12.34 2.99
N VAL A 260 -0.44 12.16 4.24
CA VAL A 260 -0.51 10.89 4.92
C VAL A 260 -1.96 10.63 5.31
N VAL A 261 -2.52 9.52 4.84
CA VAL A 261 -3.93 9.21 5.07
C VAL A 261 -4.11 8.20 6.19
N THR A 262 -5.20 8.29 6.93
CA THR A 262 -5.66 7.20 7.79
C THR A 262 -6.89 6.61 7.14
N LYS A 263 -6.75 5.48 6.46
CA LYS A 263 -7.88 4.79 5.82
C LYS A 263 -7.74 3.30 6.05
N TYR A 264 -8.71 2.68 6.71
CA TYR A 264 -8.63 1.27 7.06
C TYR A 264 -9.99 0.57 6.99
N GLU A 265 -9.96 -0.76 6.91
CA GLU A 265 -11.15 -1.60 7.00
C GLU A 265 -10.88 -2.85 7.85
N VAL A 266 -11.89 -3.25 8.61
CA VAL A 266 -11.92 -4.48 9.40
C VAL A 266 -12.17 -5.66 8.47
N ILE A 267 -11.38 -6.71 8.60
CA ILE A 267 -11.50 -7.93 7.79
C ILE A 267 -11.55 -9.11 8.76
N GLU A 268 -12.76 -9.64 8.98
CA GLU A 268 -13.00 -10.79 9.86
C GLU A 268 -12.51 -12.12 9.26
#